data_AF-A0A0C2V3D0-F1
#
_entry.id   AF-A0A0C2V3D0-F1
#
_cell.length_a   1.000
_cell.length_b   1.000
_cell.length_c   1.000
_cell.angle_alpha   90.00
_cell.angle_beta   90.00
_cell.angle_gamma   90.00
#
_symmetry.space_group_name_H-M   'P 1'
#
loop_
_entity.id
_entity.type
_entity.pdbx_description
1 polymer ?
#
loop_
_entity_poly.entity_id
_entity_poly.type
_entity_poly.pdbx_seq_one_letter_code
_entity_poly.pdbx_strand_id
1 'polypeptide(L)'
;MQTQMTGTTNQELIEKWVTQQLMNGKTNREMDGTLFVYGNEVHRLHHHPTGEIEIVPEQISDVVVFRKPEEPIELNHCRACGMEYDTFKDAIECCSDVD
;
A
#
# COMPACT_ATOMS: atom_id res chain seq x y z
N MET A 1 -27.87 -14.75 -9.51
CA MET A 1 -27.16 -14.00 -8.45
C MET A 1 -25.71 -13.94 -8.87
N GLN A 2 -25.20 -12.76 -9.26
CA GLN A 2 -23.79 -12.59 -9.58
C GLN A 2 -23.02 -12.55 -8.26
N THR A 3 -22.09 -13.49 -8.08
CA THR A 3 -21.14 -13.49 -6.99
C THR A 3 -20.22 -12.29 -7.19
N GLN A 4 -20.44 -11.20 -6.45
CA GLN A 4 -19.48 -10.11 -6.37
C GLN A 4 -18.23 -10.67 -5.69
N MET A 5 -17.13 -10.74 -6.43
CA MET A 5 -15.81 -10.99 -5.88
C MET A 5 -15.46 -9.77 -5.02
N THR A 6 -15.60 -9.87 -3.71
CA THR A 6 -15.19 -8.84 -2.75
C THR A 6 -13.70 -9.00 -2.47
N GLY A 7 -12.88 -8.76 -3.50
CA GLY A 7 -11.43 -8.62 -3.32
C GLY A 7 -11.11 -7.24 -2.77
N THR A 8 -10.17 -7.14 -1.81
CA THR A 8 -9.68 -5.85 -1.30
C THR A 8 -9.05 -5.06 -2.45
N THR A 9 -9.54 -3.85 -2.70
CA THR A 9 -9.06 -3.00 -3.80
C THR A 9 -7.70 -2.37 -3.47
N ASN A 10 -6.96 -2.00 -4.51
CA ASN A 10 -5.72 -1.23 -4.40
C ASN A 10 -5.88 0.04 -3.54
N GLN A 11 -7.01 0.74 -3.70
CA GLN A 11 -7.33 1.96 -2.98
C GLN A 11 -7.51 1.69 -1.48
N GLU A 12 -8.24 0.63 -1.12
CA GLU A 12 -8.42 0.23 0.28
C GLU A 12 -7.08 -0.14 0.96
N LEU A 13 -6.16 -0.77 0.23
CA LEU A 13 -4.81 -1.05 0.73
C LEU A 13 -4.03 0.23 1.03
N ILE A 14 -4.11 1.21 0.12
CA ILE A 14 -3.44 2.50 0.27
C ILE A 14 -4.06 3.28 1.45
N GLU A 15 -5.38 3.30 1.59
CA GLU A 15 -6.09 3.95 2.69
C GLU A 15 -5.70 3.36 4.06
N LYS A 16 -5.60 2.03 4.15
CA LYS A 16 -5.09 1.34 5.35
C LYS A 16 -3.66 1.76 5.69
N TRP A 17 -2.78 1.85 4.69
CA TRP A 17 -1.41 2.30 4.88
C TRP A 17 -1.35 3.75 5.37
N VAL A 18 -2.10 4.66 4.74
CA VAL A 18 -2.17 6.07 5.13
C VAL A 18 -2.61 6.18 6.59
N THR A 19 -3.67 5.46 6.97
CA THR A 19 -4.16 5.43 8.35
C THR A 19 -3.08 4.96 9.32
N GLN A 20 -2.36 3.89 8.98
CA GLN A 20 -1.29 3.36 9.81
C GLN A 20 -0.12 4.35 9.99
N GLN A 21 0.27 5.05 8.92
CA GLN A 21 1.33 6.07 9.01
C GLN A 21 0.91 7.27 9.86
N LEU A 22 -0.36 7.70 9.76
CA LEU A 22 -0.92 8.75 10.63
C LEU A 22 -0.89 8.32 12.10
N MET A 23 -1.27 7.07 12.40
CA MET A 23 -1.19 6.51 13.75
C MET A 23 0.25 6.44 14.27
N ASN A 24 1.22 6.25 13.39
CA ASN A 24 2.65 6.29 13.69
C ASN A 24 3.23 7.72 13.78
N GLY A 25 2.39 8.75 13.68
CA GLY A 25 2.77 10.15 13.86
C GLY A 25 3.33 10.84 12.61
N LYS A 26 3.28 10.20 11.43
CA LYS A 26 3.60 10.88 10.17
C LYS A 26 2.52 11.90 9.82
N THR A 27 2.94 12.99 9.21
CA THR A 27 2.05 14.02 8.66
C THR A 27 1.74 13.77 7.19
N ASN A 28 0.63 14.34 6.70
CA ASN A 28 0.27 14.26 5.28
C ASN A 28 1.38 14.75 4.35
N ARG A 29 2.12 15.77 4.78
CA ARG A 29 3.25 16.33 4.02
C ARG A 29 4.43 15.35 3.91
N GLU A 30 4.66 14.51 4.91
CA GLU A 30 5.73 13.50 4.87
C GLU A 30 5.38 12.29 4.01
N MET A 31 4.08 12.05 3.81
CA MET A 31 3.59 10.98 2.93
C MET A 31 3.43 11.43 1.48
N ASP A 32 3.47 12.73 1.21
CA ASP A 32 3.39 13.29 -0.13
C ASP A 32 4.43 12.68 -1.07
N GLY A 33 4.00 12.31 -2.27
CA GLY A 33 4.84 11.68 -3.28
C GLY A 33 5.07 10.17 -3.09
N THR A 34 4.55 9.54 -2.03
CA THR A 34 4.64 8.09 -1.84
C THR A 34 3.97 7.37 -3.01
N LEU A 35 4.68 6.40 -3.59
CA LEU A 35 4.22 5.61 -4.72
C LEU A 35 3.79 4.21 -4.26
N PHE A 36 2.64 3.76 -4.75
CA PHE A 36 2.09 2.43 -4.50
C PHE A 36 2.01 1.68 -5.81
N VAL A 37 2.47 0.43 -5.79
CA VAL A 37 2.45 -0.48 -6.94
C VAL A 37 1.63 -1.70 -6.57
N TYR A 38 0.62 -2.01 -7.38
CA TYR A 38 -0.19 -3.22 -7.28
C TYR A 38 -0.31 -3.87 -8.66
N GLY A 39 0.44 -4.95 -8.90
CA GLY A 39 0.59 -5.48 -10.25
C GLY A 39 1.19 -4.42 -11.20
N ASN A 40 0.45 -4.07 -12.25
CA ASN A 40 0.81 -3.01 -13.21
C ASN A 40 0.10 -1.67 -12.93
N GLU A 41 -0.64 -1.57 -11.83
CA GLU A 41 -1.32 -0.35 -11.42
C GLU A 41 -0.44 0.44 -10.47
N VAL A 42 -0.36 1.75 -10.68
CA VAL A 42 0.45 2.64 -9.84
C VAL A 42 -0.37 3.83 -9.39
N HIS A 43 -0.23 4.18 -8.11
CA HIS A 43 -0.86 5.33 -7.50
C HIS A 43 0.17 6.16 -6.75
N ARG A 44 -0.01 7.47 -6.73
CA ARG A 44 0.81 8.40 -5.95
C ARG A 44 -0.06 9.20 -4.99
N LEU A 45 0.44 9.40 -3.77
CA LEU A 45 -0.18 10.34 -2.84
C LEU A 45 0.20 11.77 -3.21
N HIS A 46 -0.81 12.63 -3.30
CA HIS A 46 -0.66 14.06 -3.45
C HIS A 46 -1.24 14.77 -2.24
N HIS A 47 -0.46 15.68 -1.67
CA HIS A 47 -0.93 16.58 -0.64
C HIS A 47 -1.76 17.71 -1.27
N HIS A 48 -3.07 17.70 -1.02
CA HIS A 48 -3.95 18.75 -1.48
C HIS A 48 -3.76 20.03 -0.65
N PRO A 49 -3.87 21.25 -1.25
CA PRO A 49 -3.74 22.50 -0.51
C PRO A 49 -4.74 22.68 0.66
N THR A 50 -5.84 21.91 0.68
CA THR A 50 -6.82 21.88 1.79
C THR A 50 -6.33 21.09 3.00
N GLY A 51 -5.19 20.41 2.91
CA GLY A 51 -4.60 19.58 3.96
C GLY A 51 -4.96 18.09 3.87
N GLU A 52 -5.76 17.69 2.89
CA GLU A 52 -6.13 16.29 2.63
C GLU A 52 -5.07 15.57 1.77
N ILE A 53 -5.05 14.24 1.85
CA ILE A 53 -4.29 13.39 0.93
C ILE A 53 -5.22 12.90 -0.17
N GLU A 54 -4.75 12.99 -1.41
CA GLU A 54 -5.41 12.44 -2.59
C GLU A 54 -4.60 11.24 -3.11
N ILE A 55 -5.29 10.16 -3.50
CA ILE A 55 -4.69 8.98 -4.14
C ILE A 55 -4.89 9.14 -5.65
N VAL A 56 -3.82 9.43 -6.38
CA VAL A 56 -3.89 9.72 -7.82
C VAL A 56 -3.35 8.54 -8.62
N PRO A 57 -4.12 7.97 -9.56
CA PRO A 57 -3.63 6.91 -10.44
C PRO A 57 -2.61 7.46 -11.45
N GLU A 58 -1.55 6.70 -11.71
CA GLU A 58 -0.57 6.94 -12.76
C GLU A 58 -0.70 5.88 -13.87
N GLN A 59 -0.73 6.31 -15.13
CA GLN A 59 -0.73 5.39 -16.27
C GLN A 59 0.69 4.87 -16.52
N ILE A 60 0.90 3.57 -16.30
CA ILE A 60 2.20 2.90 -16.51
C ILE A 60 1.99 1.62 -17.31
N SER A 61 2.92 1.33 -18.23
CA SER A 61 2.86 0.14 -19.10
C SER A 61 3.53 -1.08 -18.49
N ASP A 62 4.61 -0.90 -17.74
CA ASP A 62 5.40 -1.97 -17.13
C ASP A 62 6.07 -1.47 -15.85
N VAL A 63 6.16 -2.33 -14.83
CA VAL A 63 6.76 -2.00 -13.54
C VAL A 63 7.85 -3.00 -13.20
N VAL A 64 9.08 -2.51 -13.06
CA VAL A 64 10.24 -3.30 -12.66
C VAL A 64 10.80 -2.76 -11.35
N VAL A 65 10.83 -3.60 -10.30
CA VAL A 65 11.31 -3.23 -8.97
C VAL A 65 12.67 -3.88 -8.71
N PHE A 66 13.72 -3.07 -8.65
CA PHE A 66 15.04 -3.48 -8.15
C PHE A 66 15.16 -3.13 -6.66
N ARG A 67 15.55 -4.09 -5.85
CA ARG A 67 15.83 -3.87 -4.42
C ARG A 67 17.32 -3.70 -4.20
N LYS A 68 17.68 -2.84 -3.25
CA LYS A 68 19.09 -2.71 -2.87
C LYS A 68 19.51 -3.92 -2.03
N PRO A 69 20.76 -4.40 -2.15
CA PRO A 69 21.23 -5.55 -1.35
C PRO A 69 21.10 -5.36 0.16
N GLU A 70 21.21 -4.12 0.64
CA GLU A 70 21.15 -3.73 2.05
C GLU A 70 19.73 -3.51 2.59
N GLU A 71 18.70 -3.52 1.75
CA GLU A 71 17.31 -3.34 2.22
C GLU A 71 16.87 -4.56 3.02
N PRO A 72 16.52 -4.40 4.30
CA PRO A 72 16.03 -5.51 5.10
C PRO A 72 14.73 -6.02 4.48
N ILE A 73 14.66 -7.34 4.26
CA ILE A 73 13.38 -7.99 4.06
C ILE A 73 12.75 -8.04 5.44
N GLU A 74 11.92 -7.06 5.77
CA GLU A 74 11.08 -7.14 6.94
C GLU A 74 10.10 -8.31 6.72
N LEU A 75 10.50 -9.47 7.24
CA LEU A 75 9.73 -10.70 7.15
C LEU A 75 8.58 -10.62 8.17
N ASN A 76 7.41 -11.05 7.74
CA ASN A 76 6.24 -11.28 8.58
C ASN A 76 5.51 -10.03 9.12
N HIS A 77 5.45 -8.92 8.38
CA HIS A 77 4.51 -7.83 8.67
C HIS A 77 3.64 -7.49 7.45
N CYS A 78 2.40 -7.07 7.69
CA CYS A 78 1.52 -6.60 6.63
C CYS A 78 2.00 -5.24 6.12
N ARG A 79 2.19 -5.13 4.80
CA ARG A 79 2.59 -3.86 4.17
C ARG A 79 1.50 -2.79 4.19
N ALA A 80 0.23 -3.15 4.39
CA ALA A 80 -0.87 -2.19 4.44
C ALA A 80 -1.14 -1.71 5.87
N CYS A 81 -1.37 -2.63 6.82
CA CYS A 81 -1.75 -2.25 8.19
C CYS A 81 -0.61 -2.31 9.20
N GLY A 82 0.57 -2.84 8.84
CA GLY A 82 1.72 -2.96 9.74
C GLY A 82 1.59 -4.04 10.82
N MET A 83 0.56 -4.89 10.79
CA MET A 83 0.41 -6.00 11.74
C MET A 83 1.51 -7.04 11.56
N GLU A 84 2.08 -7.51 12.66
CA GLU A 84 3.07 -8.60 12.68
C GLU A 84 2.40 -9.98 12.69
N TYR A 85 3.09 -10.95 12.09
CA TYR A 85 2.64 -12.32 11.92
C TYR A 85 3.76 -13.33 12.22
N ASP A 86 3.38 -14.59 12.42
CA ASP A 86 4.34 -15.67 12.64
C ASP A 86 5.02 -16.11 11.34
N THR A 87 4.33 -15.98 10.20
CA THR A 87 4.85 -16.39 8.90
C THR A 87 4.74 -15.28 7.85
N PHE A 88 5.62 -15.35 6.86
CA PHE A 88 5.61 -14.43 5.73
C PHE A 88 4.31 -14.59 4.92
N LYS A 89 3.78 -15.81 4.83
CA LYS A 89 2.52 -16.10 4.13
C LYS A 89 1.36 -15.33 4.76
N ASP A 90 1.19 -15.45 6.08
CA ASP A 90 0.09 -14.78 6.78
C ASP A 90 0.21 -13.25 6.67
N ALA A 91 1.44 -12.73 6.65
CA ALA A 91 1.71 -11.31 6.47
C ALA A 91 1.36 -10.79 5.08
N ILE A 92 1.58 -11.56 4.00
CA ILE A 92 1.21 -11.13 2.64
C ILE A 92 -0.28 -11.30 2.35
N GLU A 93 -0.94 -12.29 2.96
CA GLU A 93 -2.39 -12.49 2.91
C GLU A 93 -3.13 -11.48 3.80
N CYS A 94 -2.42 -10.80 4.70
CA CYS A 94 -3.01 -9.74 5.49
C CYS A 94 -3.38 -8.54 4.62
N CYS A 95 -4.67 -8.17 4.68
CA CYS A 95 -5.29 -7.08 3.93
C CYS A 95 -5.33 -7.26 2.42
N SER A 96 -4.63 -8.23 1.84
CA SER A 96 -4.65 -8.51 0.40
C SER A 96 -5.29 -9.86 0.17
N ASP A 97 -6.27 -9.94 -0.73
CA ASP A 97 -6.76 -11.24 -1.20
C ASP A 97 -5.70 -11.81 -2.14
N VAL A 98 -4.77 -12.57 -1.57
CA VAL A 98 -3.74 -13.32 -2.31
C VAL A 98 -4.34 -14.71 -2.55
N ASP A 99 -4.99 -14.91 -3.69
CA ASP A 99 -5.36 -16.25 -4.17
C ASP A 99 -4.12 -17.07 -4.59
#